data_AF-A0A7C3J8P7-F1
#
_entry.id   AF-A0A7C3J8P7-F1
#
_cell.length_a   1.000
_cell.length_b   1.000
_cell.length_c   1.000
_cell.angle_alpha   90.00
_cell.angle_beta   90.00
_cell.angle_gamma   90.00
#
_symmetry.space_group_name_H-M   'P 1'
#
loop_
_entity.id
_entity.type
_entity.pdbx_description
1 polymer ?
#
loop_
_entity_poly.entity_id
_entity_poly.type
_entity_poly.pdbx_seq_one_letter_code
_entity_poly.pdbx_strand_id
1 'polypeptide(L)'
;MLLACGAAEAPIPETAAQPASQPTVAAAEPTEMAAPEVEVAAPTVIPTEETSAIAPTAEIVAEEPAAEPTAAPAEQLEAQTRLYRIVPAASHASYAVEEEYFDRPVDLFTAVGVTNEMGGEFQLNIQGNQVSLLDNNFTVDLRTLTSDNQRRDSRIRNEWLESNKFPWVFYR
;
A
#
# COMPACT_ATOMS: atom_id res chain seq x y z
N MET A 1 40.95 -66.35 28.25
CA MET A 1 40.04 -67.34 28.88
C MET A 1 39.05 -66.55 29.74
N LEU A 2 37.78 -66.54 29.30
CA LEU A 2 36.52 -66.19 29.98
C LEU A 2 36.23 -64.78 30.54
N LEU A 3 34.96 -64.41 30.30
CA LEU A 3 34.19 -63.19 30.57
C LEU A 3 34.02 -62.82 32.07
N ALA A 4 33.69 -61.54 32.34
CA ALA A 4 32.47 -61.19 33.09
C ALA A 4 32.09 -59.70 32.93
N CYS A 5 30.77 -59.46 32.92
CA CYS A 5 30.02 -58.24 32.67
C CYS A 5 29.61 -57.56 34.00
N GLY A 6 29.33 -56.25 34.01
CA GLY A 6 28.73 -55.58 35.18
C GLY A 6 28.41 -54.10 34.92
N ALA A 7 27.14 -53.81 34.66
CA ALA A 7 26.57 -52.47 34.52
C ALA A 7 25.94 -52.00 35.84
N ALA A 8 26.06 -50.71 36.17
CA ALA A 8 25.14 -49.98 37.05
C ALA A 8 25.41 -48.47 36.96
N GLU A 9 24.55 -47.72 36.26
CA GLU A 9 24.47 -46.25 36.36
C GLU A 9 22.98 -45.89 36.51
N ALA A 10 22.64 -45.13 37.55
CA ALA A 10 21.30 -44.64 37.86
C ALA A 10 21.43 -43.20 38.42
N PRO A 11 20.34 -42.43 38.59
CA PRO A 11 19.30 -42.03 37.63
C PRO A 11 19.17 -40.49 37.53
N ILE A 12 18.43 -39.99 36.53
CA ILE A 12 18.13 -38.56 36.29
C ILE A 12 16.90 -38.14 37.12
N PRO A 13 16.84 -36.93 37.74
CA PRO A 13 15.63 -36.44 38.36
C PRO A 13 14.68 -35.75 37.37
N GLU A 14 13.46 -36.28 37.31
CA GLU A 14 12.27 -35.70 36.65
C GLU A 14 11.64 -34.65 37.59
N THR A 15 11.54 -33.40 37.14
CA THR A 15 10.75 -32.35 37.80
C THR A 15 9.46 -32.16 37.03
N ALA A 16 8.36 -32.54 37.68
CA ALA A 16 6.99 -32.24 37.27
C ALA A 16 6.51 -30.98 38.00
N ALA A 17 5.82 -30.07 37.28
CA ALA A 17 4.97 -29.04 37.88
C ALA A 17 3.75 -28.75 36.98
N GLN A 18 2.62 -28.60 37.66
CA GLN A 18 1.20 -28.73 37.30
C GLN A 18 0.55 -27.68 36.36
N PRO A 19 -0.73 -27.91 35.94
CA PRO A 19 -1.49 -27.07 35.00
C PRO A 19 -2.44 -26.06 35.68
N ALA A 20 -2.77 -24.97 34.97
CA ALA A 20 -3.84 -23.99 35.24
C ALA A 20 -3.87 -23.00 34.04
N SER A 21 -4.93 -22.41 33.49
CA SER A 21 -6.38 -22.41 33.66
C SER A 21 -6.95 -21.78 32.37
N GLN A 22 -8.06 -22.29 31.83
CA GLN A 22 -8.79 -21.60 30.74
C GLN A 22 -9.92 -20.75 31.35
N PRO A 23 -10.18 -19.53 30.85
CA PRO A 23 -11.41 -18.82 31.18
C PRO A 23 -12.54 -19.17 30.20
N THR A 24 -13.71 -19.46 30.79
CA THR A 24 -15.02 -19.57 30.14
C THR A 24 -15.70 -18.20 30.07
N VAL A 25 -16.32 -17.88 28.93
CA VAL A 25 -17.47 -16.95 28.76
C VAL A 25 -18.16 -17.38 27.46
N ALA A 26 -19.37 -17.95 27.45
CA ALA A 26 -20.70 -17.40 27.76
C ALA A 26 -21.19 -16.39 26.69
N ALA A 27 -22.39 -16.69 26.17
CA ALA A 27 -22.98 -16.28 24.90
C ALA A 27 -23.57 -14.87 24.82
N ALA A 28 -23.77 -14.37 23.59
CA ALA A 28 -24.84 -13.43 23.21
C ALA A 28 -25.09 -13.44 21.69
N GLU A 29 -26.26 -13.92 21.23
CA GLU A 29 -26.92 -13.43 20.00
C GLU A 29 -27.65 -12.12 20.32
N PRO A 30 -27.83 -11.19 19.36
CA PRO A 30 -29.16 -11.07 18.73
C PRO A 30 -29.21 -10.52 17.27
N THR A 31 -30.17 -11.08 16.51
CA THR A 31 -31.23 -10.39 15.71
C THR A 31 -30.92 -9.60 14.44
N GLU A 32 -31.23 -10.24 13.30
CA GLU A 32 -32.08 -9.82 12.15
C GLU A 32 -32.66 -8.37 12.14
N MET A 33 -32.40 -7.58 11.08
CA MET A 33 -33.44 -7.02 10.18
C MET A 33 -32.86 -6.17 9.02
N ALA A 34 -33.47 -6.36 7.85
CA ALA A 34 -33.74 -5.39 6.79
C ALA A 34 -32.62 -4.93 5.82
N ALA A 35 -32.70 -5.45 4.60
CA ALA A 35 -32.33 -4.75 3.36
C ALA A 35 -33.25 -3.53 3.12
N PRO A 36 -32.82 -2.55 2.31
CA PRO A 36 -33.46 -2.50 0.99
C PRO A 36 -32.56 -2.13 -0.19
N GLU A 37 -33.10 -2.58 -1.32
CA GLU A 37 -32.82 -2.46 -2.74
C GLU A 37 -33.06 -1.03 -3.28
N VAL A 38 -32.19 -0.54 -4.18
CA VAL A 38 -32.48 0.54 -5.15
C VAL A 38 -31.58 0.26 -6.36
N GLU A 39 -32.07 -0.43 -7.39
CA GLU A 39 -32.86 0.06 -8.53
C GLU A 39 -32.03 0.80 -9.59
N VAL A 40 -31.98 0.14 -10.74
CA VAL A 40 -31.29 0.47 -11.99
C VAL A 40 -32.11 1.50 -12.76
N ALA A 41 -31.47 2.53 -13.33
CA ALA A 41 -32.06 3.26 -14.45
C ALA A 41 -30.97 3.82 -15.38
N ALA A 42 -30.72 3.09 -16.47
CA ALA A 42 -30.21 3.67 -17.71
C ALA A 42 -31.36 4.39 -18.46
N PRO A 43 -31.04 5.38 -19.30
CA PRO A 43 -31.81 5.52 -20.54
C PRO A 43 -30.91 5.64 -21.79
N THR A 44 -30.91 4.57 -22.58
CA THR A 44 -31.51 4.48 -23.93
C THR A 44 -31.57 5.74 -24.82
N VAL A 45 -30.60 5.82 -25.75
CA VAL A 45 -30.63 6.07 -27.22
C VAL A 45 -31.61 7.02 -27.96
N ILE A 46 -30.99 7.72 -28.96
CA ILE A 46 -31.43 8.10 -30.35
C ILE A 46 -32.36 9.34 -30.45
N PRO A 47 -32.31 10.25 -31.47
CA PRO A 47 -31.94 10.05 -32.89
C PRO A 47 -31.04 11.09 -33.60
N THR A 48 -30.53 10.62 -34.75
CA THR A 48 -30.05 11.37 -35.93
C THR A 48 -31.14 12.28 -36.51
N GLU A 49 -30.80 13.54 -36.77
CA GLU A 49 -31.48 14.38 -37.79
C GLU A 49 -30.43 14.95 -38.76
N GLU A 50 -30.47 14.44 -39.99
CA GLU A 50 -30.03 15.17 -41.19
C GLU A 50 -31.08 16.25 -41.49
N THR A 51 -30.68 17.47 -41.85
CA THR A 51 -31.03 18.11 -43.15
C THR A 51 -30.75 19.62 -43.19
N SER A 52 -30.36 20.05 -44.38
CA SER A 52 -30.52 21.36 -45.01
C SER A 52 -29.75 22.59 -44.51
N ALA A 53 -28.66 22.83 -45.25
CA ALA A 53 -28.27 24.06 -45.93
C ALA A 53 -29.22 25.28 -45.80
N ILE A 54 -28.64 26.39 -45.33
CA ILE A 54 -28.89 27.73 -45.89
C ILE A 54 -27.57 28.49 -45.82
N ALA A 55 -27.04 28.88 -46.98
CA ALA A 55 -25.93 29.81 -47.08
C ALA A 55 -26.50 31.25 -47.10
N PRO A 56 -26.02 32.15 -46.23
CA PRO A 56 -26.06 33.57 -46.50
C PRO A 56 -24.67 34.01 -47.01
N THR A 57 -24.67 34.61 -48.19
CA THR A 57 -23.60 35.44 -48.72
C THR A 57 -23.08 36.39 -47.64
N ALA A 58 -21.83 36.18 -47.20
CA ALA A 58 -21.10 37.14 -46.39
C ALA A 58 -20.40 38.15 -47.33
N GLU A 59 -20.80 39.41 -47.23
CA GLU A 59 -20.06 40.55 -47.74
C GLU A 59 -18.64 40.52 -47.17
N ILE A 60 -17.65 40.47 -48.06
CA ILE A 60 -16.24 40.58 -47.70
C ILE A 60 -15.96 42.07 -47.49
N VAL A 61 -16.15 42.55 -46.27
CA VAL A 61 -15.55 43.80 -45.84
C VAL A 61 -14.05 43.52 -45.71
N ALA A 62 -13.24 44.26 -46.48
CA ALA A 62 -11.80 44.21 -46.38
C ALA A 62 -11.37 44.68 -44.99
N GLU A 63 -11.01 43.73 -44.13
CA GLU A 63 -10.46 43.99 -42.81
C GLU A 63 -9.01 44.48 -42.98
N GLU A 64 -8.77 45.70 -42.51
CA GLU A 64 -7.45 46.30 -42.36
C GLU A 64 -6.58 45.39 -41.46
N PRO A 65 -5.26 45.25 -41.70
CA PRO A 65 -4.45 44.31 -40.93
C PRO A 65 -4.44 44.72 -39.46
N ALA A 66 -5.22 44.03 -38.64
CA ALA A 66 -5.13 44.12 -37.19
C ALA A 66 -3.72 43.67 -36.78
N ALA A 67 -2.96 44.58 -36.15
CA ALA A 67 -1.66 44.26 -35.61
C ALA A 67 -1.78 43.04 -34.68
N GLU A 68 -1.02 41.99 -34.97
CA GLU A 68 -0.96 40.80 -34.13
C GLU A 68 -0.57 41.21 -32.69
N PRO A 69 -1.31 40.79 -31.66
CA PRO A 69 -0.92 41.04 -30.28
C PRO A 69 0.44 40.37 -30.05
N THR A 70 1.46 41.17 -29.79
CA THR A 70 2.75 40.68 -29.29
C THR A 70 2.48 39.93 -27.99
N ALA A 71 2.64 38.60 -28.03
CA ALA A 71 2.51 37.77 -26.84
C ALA A 71 3.46 38.27 -25.76
N ALA A 72 2.92 38.55 -24.57
CA ALA A 72 3.72 38.85 -23.40
C ALA A 72 4.69 37.67 -23.15
N PRO A 73 5.94 37.93 -22.73
CA PRO A 73 6.87 36.87 -22.37
C PRO A 73 6.20 35.91 -21.37
N ALA A 74 6.14 34.63 -21.70
CA ALA A 74 5.71 33.61 -20.75
C ALA A 74 6.66 33.67 -19.54
N GLU A 75 6.13 33.93 -18.35
CA GLU A 75 6.90 33.83 -17.12
C GLU A 75 7.35 32.39 -16.97
N GLN A 76 8.63 32.16 -17.24
CA GLN A 76 9.23 30.85 -17.15
C GLN A 76 9.40 30.54 -15.67
N LEU A 77 8.50 29.71 -15.14
CA LEU A 77 8.55 29.27 -13.74
C LEU A 77 9.88 28.55 -13.50
N GLU A 78 10.76 29.20 -12.74
CA GLU A 78 12.08 28.65 -12.45
C GLU A 78 11.94 27.32 -11.70
N ALA A 79 12.67 26.32 -12.19
CA ALA A 79 12.75 25.02 -11.57
C ALA A 79 13.50 25.11 -10.24
N GLN A 80 12.81 24.85 -9.13
CA GLN A 80 13.43 24.82 -7.82
C GLN A 80 13.70 23.38 -7.39
N THR A 81 14.98 23.02 -7.29
CA THR A 81 15.40 21.75 -6.70
C THR A 81 15.58 21.93 -5.20
N ARG A 82 14.96 21.07 -4.39
CA ARG A 82 15.08 21.07 -2.93
C ARG A 82 15.37 19.67 -2.40
N LEU A 83 16.27 19.58 -1.43
CA LEU A 83 16.61 18.35 -0.74
C LEU A 83 15.71 18.18 0.50
N TYR A 84 15.12 17.01 0.64
CA TYR A 84 14.28 16.62 1.77
C TYR A 84 14.90 15.43 2.48
N ARG A 85 14.68 15.38 3.80
CA ARG A 85 15.05 14.24 4.66
C ARG A 85 13.78 13.63 5.23
N ILE A 86 13.72 12.32 5.25
CA ILE A 86 12.61 11.57 5.84
C ILE A 86 12.65 11.70 7.36
N VAL A 87 11.50 11.99 7.94
CA VAL A 87 11.31 12.03 9.40
C VAL A 87 10.60 10.73 9.81
N PRO A 88 11.29 9.77 10.45
CA PRO A 88 10.71 8.46 10.77
C PRO A 88 9.39 8.54 11.53
N ALA A 89 9.29 9.47 12.49
CA ALA A 89 8.08 9.67 13.29
C ALA A 89 6.84 10.15 12.48
N ALA A 90 7.05 10.69 11.28
CA ALA A 90 6.00 11.19 10.40
C ALA A 90 5.94 10.41 9.07
N SER A 91 6.56 9.24 9.01
CA SER A 91 6.67 8.44 7.79
C SER A 91 6.48 6.95 8.11
N HIS A 92 5.93 6.21 7.16
CA HIS A 92 5.79 4.76 7.28
C HIS A 92 6.01 4.11 5.93
N ALA A 93 6.52 2.89 5.95
CA ALA A 93 6.57 1.99 4.82
C ALA A 93 5.64 0.82 5.11
N SER A 94 4.89 0.39 4.09
CA SER A 94 3.95 -0.73 4.21
C SER A 94 3.99 -1.65 3.00
N TYR A 95 3.68 -2.92 3.23
CA TYR A 95 3.29 -3.84 2.15
C TYR A 95 1.82 -4.21 2.31
N ALA A 96 1.18 -4.57 1.21
CA ALA A 96 -0.17 -5.14 1.19
C ALA A 96 -0.18 -6.39 0.32
N VAL A 97 -0.82 -7.46 0.80
CA VAL A 97 -1.03 -8.70 0.04
C VAL A 97 -2.50 -9.06 0.12
N GLU A 98 -3.10 -9.37 -1.02
CA GLU A 98 -4.47 -9.89 -1.10
C GLU A 98 -4.47 -11.40 -0.90
N GLU A 99 -5.34 -11.88 -0.02
CA GLU A 99 -5.50 -13.29 0.35
C GLU A 99 -6.93 -13.72 0.10
N GLU A 100 -7.10 -14.90 -0.50
CA GLU A 100 -8.39 -15.57 -0.66
C GLU A 100 -8.49 -16.74 0.33
N TYR A 101 -9.61 -16.84 1.05
CA TYR A 101 -9.86 -17.92 1.99
C TYR A 101 -10.84 -18.93 1.38
N PHE A 102 -10.37 -20.16 1.14
CA PHE A 102 -11.16 -21.23 0.51
C PHE A 102 -12.44 -21.65 1.26
N ASP A 103 -12.57 -21.30 2.54
CA ASP A 103 -13.67 -21.73 3.42
C ASP A 103 -14.68 -20.60 3.73
N ARG A 104 -14.60 -19.47 3.01
CA ARG A 104 -15.52 -18.33 3.15
C ARG A 104 -15.98 -17.84 1.77
N PRO A 105 -17.22 -17.34 1.63
CA PRO A 105 -17.67 -16.75 0.38
C PRO A 105 -16.83 -15.53 0.03
N VAL A 106 -15.86 -15.69 -0.88
CA VAL A 106 -15.11 -14.70 -1.69
C VAL A 106 -14.81 -13.33 -1.06
N ASP A 107 -14.54 -13.27 0.24
CA ASP A 107 -14.03 -12.07 0.87
C ASP A 107 -12.52 -12.01 0.65
N LEU A 108 -12.07 -11.14 -0.26
CA LEU A 108 -10.67 -10.78 -0.39
C LEU A 108 -10.23 -10.10 0.90
N PHE A 109 -9.23 -10.68 1.56
CA PHE A 109 -8.64 -10.09 2.74
C PHE A 109 -7.31 -9.43 2.37
N THR A 110 -7.07 -8.21 2.83
CA THR A 110 -5.80 -7.54 2.62
C THR A 110 -4.93 -7.62 3.87
N ALA A 111 -3.87 -8.40 3.81
CA ALA A 111 -2.84 -8.43 4.85
C ALA A 111 -1.87 -7.25 4.65
N VAL A 112 -1.86 -6.32 5.61
CA VAL A 112 -0.97 -5.14 5.59
C VAL A 112 0.06 -5.25 6.71
N GLY A 113 1.33 -5.08 6.36
CA GLY A 113 2.42 -4.95 7.32
C GLY A 113 3.05 -3.56 7.23
N VAL A 114 3.34 -2.93 8.37
CA VAL A 114 3.80 -1.54 8.47
C VAL A 114 5.06 -1.43 9.33
N THR A 115 5.94 -0.49 8.99
CA THR A 115 7.07 -0.05 9.79
C THR A 115 7.27 1.46 9.69
N ASN A 116 7.73 2.10 10.77
CA ASN A 116 8.15 3.50 10.79
C ASN A 116 9.67 3.66 10.80
N GLU A 117 10.41 2.55 10.94
CA GLU A 117 11.88 2.57 10.92
C GLU A 117 12.36 2.67 9.47
N MET A 118 12.29 3.88 8.96
CA MET A 118 12.77 4.23 7.63
C MET A 118 13.52 5.56 7.66
N GLY A 119 14.52 5.68 6.82
CA GLY A 119 15.33 6.87 6.68
C GLY A 119 15.68 7.10 5.22
N GLY A 120 16.20 8.29 4.94
CA GLY A 120 16.56 8.62 3.58
C GLY A 120 16.51 10.10 3.28
N GLU A 121 16.93 10.41 2.07
CA GLU A 121 16.91 11.73 1.49
C GLU A 121 16.45 11.63 0.05
N PHE A 122 15.74 12.67 -0.41
CA PHE A 122 15.32 12.76 -1.80
C PHE A 122 15.27 14.21 -2.25
N GLN A 123 15.50 14.42 -3.55
CA GLN A 123 15.41 15.72 -4.17
C GLN A 123 14.11 15.83 -4.95
N LEU A 124 13.36 16.91 -4.72
CA LEU A 124 12.22 17.26 -5.58
C LEU A 124 12.61 18.46 -6.43
N ASN A 125 12.29 18.36 -7.72
CA ASN A 125 12.27 19.49 -8.62
C ASN A 125 10.82 19.98 -8.73
N ILE A 126 10.60 21.26 -8.41
CA ILE A 126 9.29 21.89 -8.45
C ILE A 126 9.33 22.94 -9.56
N GLN A 127 8.50 22.75 -10.59
CA GLN A 127 8.33 23.65 -11.74
C GLN A 127 6.86 23.99 -11.89
N GLY A 128 6.44 25.12 -11.33
CA GLY A 128 5.04 25.51 -11.30
C GLY A 128 4.20 24.49 -10.53
N ASN A 129 3.26 23.86 -11.22
CA ASN A 129 2.41 22.80 -10.68
C ASN A 129 2.96 21.39 -10.90
N GLN A 130 4.14 21.24 -11.51
CA GLN A 130 4.80 19.96 -11.73
C GLN A 130 5.81 19.68 -10.62
N VAL A 131 5.77 18.47 -10.07
CA VAL A 131 6.73 17.98 -9.08
C VAL A 131 7.34 16.69 -9.61
N SER A 132 8.67 16.66 -9.72
CA SER A 132 9.43 15.49 -10.17
C SER A 132 10.40 15.05 -9.08
N LEU A 133 10.45 13.74 -8.83
CA LEU A 133 11.46 13.11 -7.99
C LEU A 133 12.76 12.98 -8.81
N LEU A 134 13.87 13.49 -8.26
CA LEU A 134 15.21 13.36 -8.83
C LEU A 134 15.97 12.27 -8.07
N ASP A 135 17.20 12.55 -7.61
CA ASP A 135 17.97 11.61 -6.80
C ASP A 135 17.24 11.27 -5.50
N ASN A 136 17.12 9.98 -5.22
CA ASN A 136 16.51 9.50 -4.00
C ASN A 136 17.29 8.32 -3.39
N ASN A 137 17.27 8.24 -2.07
CA ASN A 137 17.79 7.11 -1.33
C ASN A 137 16.87 6.87 -0.14
N PHE A 138 16.17 5.74 -0.16
CA PHE A 138 15.34 5.29 0.94
C PHE A 138 15.94 4.01 1.52
N THR A 139 15.99 3.95 2.84
CA THR A 139 16.40 2.78 3.61
C THR A 139 15.29 2.43 4.58
N VAL A 140 14.89 1.16 4.61
CA VAL A 140 13.83 0.66 5.50
C VAL A 140 14.34 -0.52 6.31
N ASP A 141 14.10 -0.52 7.63
CA ASP A 141 14.34 -1.67 8.50
C ASP A 141 13.14 -2.62 8.44
N LEU A 142 13.35 -3.82 7.88
CA LEU A 142 12.32 -4.84 7.77
C LEU A 142 12.12 -5.65 9.06
N ARG A 143 12.99 -5.51 10.07
CA ARG A 143 12.85 -6.27 11.33
C ARG A 143 11.69 -5.77 12.18
N THR A 144 11.43 -4.47 12.11
CA THR A 144 10.39 -3.76 12.85
C THR A 144 9.04 -3.79 12.14
N LEU A 145 8.94 -4.53 11.03
CA LEU A 145 7.72 -4.73 10.31
C LEU A 145 6.72 -5.52 11.16
N THR A 146 5.51 -4.98 11.27
CA THR A 146 4.42 -5.53 12.08
C THR A 146 3.12 -5.57 11.27
N SER A 147 2.36 -6.64 11.39
CA SER A 147 1.04 -6.80 10.79
C SER A 147 -0.02 -7.12 11.85
N ASP A 148 -1.25 -7.39 11.42
CA ASP A 148 -2.35 -7.82 12.30
C ASP A 148 -2.18 -9.24 12.87
N ASN A 149 -1.18 -10.01 12.41
CA ASN A 149 -0.96 -11.39 12.85
C ASN A 149 0.50 -11.66 13.27
N GLN A 150 0.73 -11.86 14.57
CA GLN A 150 2.05 -12.14 15.14
C GLN A 150 2.73 -13.41 14.58
N ARG A 151 1.96 -14.44 14.21
CA ARG A 151 2.51 -15.64 13.59
C ARG A 151 3.03 -15.32 12.19
N ARG A 152 2.31 -14.48 11.43
CA ARG A 152 2.75 -13.99 10.12
C ARG A 152 4.03 -13.20 10.25
N ASP A 153 4.09 -12.25 11.16
CA ASP A 153 5.29 -11.45 11.43
C ASP A 153 6.49 -12.33 11.77
N SER A 154 6.29 -13.37 12.58
CA SER A 154 7.35 -14.32 12.93
C SER A 154 7.86 -15.09 11.72
N ARG A 155 6.98 -15.51 10.80
CA ARG A 155 7.36 -16.17 9.54
C ARG A 155 8.03 -15.22 8.56
N ILE A 156 7.56 -13.98 8.45
CA ILE A 156 8.19 -12.95 7.62
C ILE A 156 9.65 -12.74 8.05
N ARG A 157 9.90 -12.64 9.36
CA ARG A 157 11.25 -12.40 9.89
C ARG A 157 12.21 -13.58 9.73
N ASN A 158 11.71 -14.82 9.76
CA ASN A 158 12.55 -16.01 9.88
C ASN A 158 12.54 -16.96 8.67
N GLU A 159 11.46 -16.99 7.89
CA GLU A 159 11.24 -18.00 6.84
C GLU A 159 11.03 -17.37 5.44
N TRP A 160 10.42 -16.19 5.35
CA TRP A 160 10.06 -15.60 4.05
C TRP A 160 11.02 -14.49 3.62
N LEU A 161 10.84 -13.28 4.14
CA LEU A 161 11.77 -12.18 3.83
C LEU A 161 13.11 -12.36 4.55
N GLU A 162 13.17 -13.28 5.53
CA GLU A 162 14.34 -13.51 6.39
C GLU A 162 14.89 -12.18 6.94
N SER A 163 14.02 -11.25 7.35
CA SER A 163 14.45 -9.89 7.69
C SER A 163 15.41 -9.82 8.89
N ASN A 164 15.51 -10.88 9.69
CA ASN A 164 16.58 -10.98 10.69
C ASN A 164 17.99 -11.14 10.06
N LYS A 165 18.07 -11.75 8.88
CA LYS A 165 19.32 -11.97 8.12
C LYS A 165 19.53 -10.89 7.06
N PHE A 166 18.45 -10.39 6.45
CA PHE A 166 18.45 -9.29 5.50
C PHE A 166 17.62 -8.11 6.03
N PRO A 167 18.15 -7.34 7.00
CA PRO A 167 17.37 -6.35 7.73
C PRO A 167 17.03 -5.09 6.94
N TRP A 168 17.79 -4.78 5.90
CA TRP A 168 17.68 -3.49 5.21
C TRP A 168 17.20 -3.67 3.78
N VAL A 169 16.25 -2.83 3.38
CA VAL A 169 15.88 -2.61 1.98
C VAL A 169 16.33 -1.23 1.56
N PHE A 170 16.89 -1.13 0.35
CA PHE A 170 17.34 0.12 -0.25
C PHE A 170 16.55 0.38 -1.53
N TYR A 171 16.06 1.61 -1.71
CA TYR A 171 15.45 2.08 -2.94
C TYR A 171 16.17 3.33 -3.44
N ARG A 172 16.50 3.33 -4.73
CA ARG A 172 17.26 4.37 -5.42
C ARG A 172 16.73 4.53 -6.82
#